data_AF-A0A7V0LR08-F1
#
_entry.id   AF-A0A7V0LR08-F1
#
_cell.length_a   1.000
_cell.length_b   1.000
_cell.length_c   1.000
_cell.angle_alpha   90.00
_cell.angle_beta   90.00
_cell.angle_gamma   90.00
#
_symmetry.space_group_name_H-M   'P 1'
#
loop_
_entity.id
_entity.type
_entity.pdbx_description
1 polymer ?
#
loop_
_entity_poly.entity_id
_entity_poly.type
_entity_poly.pdbx_seq_one_letter_code
_entity_poly.pdbx_strand_id
1 'polypeptide(L)' 'MSHRSFVDLIRDVPDFPKPGVMFKDITPVLADPQAFAELVDDLCAPYPAGTIDKVAGIEARGFILATPVAEQLG' A
#
# COMPACT_ATOMS: atom_id res chain seq x y z
N MET A 1 2.74 -11.26 -17.90
CA MET A 1 2.00 -10.00 -17.63
C MET A 1 3.05 -8.95 -17.31
N SER A 2 2.98 -7.76 -17.92
CA SER A 2 3.97 -6.71 -17.69
C SER A 2 3.82 -6.22 -16.24
N HIS A 3 4.72 -6.63 -15.36
CA HIS A 3 4.69 -6.20 -13.96
C HIS A 3 5.15 -4.74 -13.91
N ARG A 4 4.20 -3.82 -13.87
CA ARG A 4 4.49 -2.40 -13.71
C ARG A 4 5.06 -2.23 -12.30
N SER A 5 6.23 -1.61 -12.18
CA SER A 5 6.82 -1.41 -10.86
C SER A 5 5.99 -0.38 -10.09
N PHE A 6 5.63 -0.66 -8.83
CA PHE A 6 5.02 0.34 -7.96
C PHE A 6 5.89 1.60 -7.83
N VAL A 7 7.21 1.45 -7.96
CA VAL A 7 8.17 2.55 -7.88
C VAL A 7 7.88 3.63 -8.94
N ASP A 8 7.39 3.25 -10.12
CA ASP A 8 7.05 4.19 -11.19
C ASP A 8 5.84 5.08 -10.85
N LEU A 9 5.06 4.69 -9.84
CA LEU A 9 3.90 5.41 -9.32
C LEU A 9 4.19 6.15 -8.01
N ILE A 10 5.37 5.96 -7.41
CA ILE A 10 5.77 6.70 -6.21
C ILE A 10 6.40 8.02 -6.65
N ARG A 11 5.86 9.14 -6.14
CA ARG A 11 6.40 10.47 -6.41
C ARG A 11 7.34 10.88 -5.29
N ASP A 12 8.48 11.42 -5.69
CA ASP A 12 9.45 12.02 -4.78
C ASP A 12 9.11 13.50 -4.59
N VAL A 13 8.81 13.88 -3.35
CA VAL A 13 8.51 15.27 -2.95
C VAL A 13 9.65 15.74 -2.04
N PRO A 14 10.59 16.54 -2.56
CA PRO A 14 11.72 17.03 -1.77
C PRO A 14 11.27 18.06 -0.74
N ASP A 15 12.01 18.13 0.36
CA ASP A 15 11.89 19.12 1.44
C ASP A 15 10.51 19.14 2.14
N PHE A 16 9.81 18.01 2.16
CA PHE A 16 8.53 17.84 2.86
C PHE A 16 8.61 16.79 3.98
N PRO A 17 8.07 17.05 5.18
CA PRO A 17 7.40 18.29 5.61
C PRO A 17 8.37 19.41 6.03
N LYS A 18 9.68 19.15 5.94
CA LYS A 18 10.74 20.09 6.31
C LYS A 18 11.98 19.87 5.43
N PRO A 19 12.90 20.85 5.32
CA PRO A 19 14.10 20.73 4.52
C PRO A 19 14.93 19.49 4.82
N GLY A 20 15.48 18.87 3.76
CA GLY A 20 16.30 17.67 3.81
C GLY A 20 15.53 16.35 3.86
N VAL A 21 14.19 16.36 3.86
CA VAL A 21 13.36 15.14 3.82
C VAL A 21 12.84 14.89 2.41
N MET A 22 13.07 13.68 1.89
CA MET A 22 12.41 13.22 0.67
C MET A 22 11.15 12.45 1.03
N PHE A 23 9.98 13.05 0.81
CA PHE A 23 8.72 12.39 1.06
C PHE A 23 8.33 11.49 -0.13
N LYS A 24 7.95 10.25 0.17
CA LYS A 24 7.45 9.28 -0.81
C LYS A 24 5.94 9.36 -0.86
N ASP A 25 5.42 10.06 -1.85
CA ASP A 25 3.99 10.17 -2.09
C ASP A 25 3.49 8.95 -2.86
N ILE A 26 2.77 8.09 -2.14
CA ILE A 26 2.15 6.86 -2.66
C ILE A 26 0.74 7.11 -3.21
N THR A 27 0.21 8.33 -3.17
CA THR A 27 -1.16 8.60 -3.64
C THR A 27 -1.43 8.13 -5.07
N PRO A 28 -0.47 8.14 -6.03
CA PRO A 28 -0.75 7.60 -7.36
C PRO A 28 -0.87 6.08 -7.39
N VAL A 29 -0.16 5.35 -6.51
CA VAL A 29 -0.36 3.90 -6.32
C VAL A 29 -1.78 3.65 -5.80
N LEU A 30 -2.21 4.42 -4.80
CA LEU A 30 -3.54 4.29 -4.19
C LEU A 30 -4.68 4.70 -5.13
N ALA A 31 -4.41 5.59 -6.09
CA ALA A 31 -5.41 6.08 -7.05
C ALA A 31 -5.50 5.24 -8.34
N ASP A 32 -4.50 4.40 -8.63
CA ASP A 32 -4.52 3.47 -9.77
C ASP A 32 -5.21 2.15 -9.33
N PRO A 33 -6.41 1.82 -9.86
CA PRO A 33 -7.17 0.68 -9.37
C PRO A 33 -6.45 -0.67 -9.55
N GLN A 34 -5.65 -0.80 -10.63
CA GLN A 34 -4.93 -2.03 -10.89
C GLN A 34 -3.73 -2.15 -9.94
N ALA A 35 -2.94 -1.08 -9.79
CA ALA A 35 -1.80 -1.09 -8.88
C ALA A 35 -2.24 -1.27 -7.42
N PHE A 36 -3.38 -0.69 -7.03
CA PHE A 36 -3.92 -0.86 -5.69
C PHE A 36 -4.35 -2.31 -5.42
N ALA A 37 -5.06 -2.95 -6.37
CA ALA A 37 -5.46 -4.34 -6.24
C ALA A 37 -4.24 -5.27 -6.17
N GLU A 38 -3.26 -5.10 -7.07
CA GLU A 38 -2.01 -5.87 -7.07
C GLU A 38 -1.22 -5.68 -5.75
N LEU A 39 -1.19 -4.47 -5.19
CA LEU A 39 -0.55 -4.21 -3.90
C LEU A 39 -1.23 -4.97 -2.75
N VAL A 40 -2.57 -5.00 -2.71
CA VAL A 40 -3.30 -5.75 -1.67
C VAL A 40 -3.06 -7.25 -1.83
N ASP A 41 -3.09 -7.77 -3.06
CA ASP A 41 -2.77 -9.16 -3.36
C ASP A 41 -1.35 -9.52 -2.89
N ASP A 42 -0.36 -8.70 -3.21
CA ASP A 42 1.03 -8.90 -2.80
C ASP A 42 1.22 -8.86 -1.27
N LEU A 43 0.46 -8.01 -0.56
CA LEU A 43 0.47 -7.96 0.91
C LEU A 43 -0.16 -9.22 1.54
N CYS A 44 -1.16 -9.81 0.89
CA CYS A 44 -1.85 -11.01 1.37
C CYS A 44 -1.13 -12.30 0.97
N ALA A 45 -0.42 -12.32 -0.16
CA ALA A 45 0.18 -13.52 -0.75
C ALA A 45 1.04 -14.39 0.20
N PRO A 46 1.80 -13.83 1.17
CA PRO A 46 2.56 -14.64 2.12
C PRO A 46 1.70 -15.37 3.17
N TYR A 47 0.44 -14.98 3.34
CA TYR A 47 -0.44 -15.43 4.42
C TYR A 47 -1.61 -16.23 3.87
N PRO A 48 -1.73 -17.52 4.20
CA PRO A 48 -2.91 -18.30 3.85
C PRO A 48 -4.17 -17.73 4.50
N ALA A 49 -5.31 -17.79 3.81
CA ALA A 49 -6.60 -17.33 4.33
C ALA A 49 -6.92 -17.99 5.68
N GLY A 50 -7.41 -17.18 6.64
CA GLY A 50 -7.77 -17.64 7.98
C GLY A 50 -6.58 -17.90 8.93
N THR A 51 -5.35 -17.54 8.55
CA THR A 51 -4.17 -17.67 9.44
C THR A 51 -3.87 -16.42 10.27
N ILE A 52 -4.51 -15.29 9.95
CA ILE A 52 -4.34 -14.01 10.62
C ILE A 52 -5.61 -13.68 11.38
N ASP A 53 -5.53 -13.56 12.71
CA ASP A 53 -6.70 -13.24 13.54
C ASP A 53 -7.11 -11.76 13.45
N LYS A 54 -6.14 -10.87 13.22
CA LYS A 54 -6.31 -9.41 13.24
C LYS A 54 -5.33 -8.73 12.30
N VAL A 55 -5.82 -7.71 11.60
CA VAL A 55 -5.00 -6.74 10.88
C VAL A 55 -5.11 -5.38 11.59
N ALA A 56 -3.98 -4.77 11.93
CA ALA A 56 -3.92 -3.49 12.62
C ALA A 56 -3.39 -2.38 11.69
N GLY A 57 -4.29 -1.48 11.26
CA GLY A 57 -3.93 -0.29 10.50
C GLY A 57 -3.51 0.86 11.42
N ILE A 58 -2.31 1.41 11.21
CA ILE A 58 -1.82 2.57 11.98
C ILE A 58 -2.31 3.88 11.34
N GLU A 59 -2.82 4.79 12.16
CA GLU A 59 -3.46 6.03 11.69
C GLU A 59 -2.50 6.94 10.88
N ALA A 60 -2.98 7.64 9.85
CA ALA A 60 -4.24 7.46 9.12
C ALA A 60 -4.05 6.60 7.86
N ARG A 61 -2.84 6.68 7.27
CA ARG A 61 -2.52 6.05 5.97
C ARG A 61 -2.62 4.52 6.03
N GLY A 62 -2.34 3.92 7.18
CA GLY A 62 -2.45 2.49 7.36
C GLY A 62 -3.89 1.98 7.24
N PHE A 63 -4.91 2.83 7.44
CA PHE A 63 -6.32 2.43 7.28
C PHE A 63 -6.63 2.03 5.83
N ILE A 64 -6.07 2.76 4.86
CA ILE A 64 -6.36 2.57 3.42
C ILE A 64 -5.95 1.15 2.96
N LEU A 65 -4.84 0.63 3.48
CA LEU A 65 -4.33 -0.70 3.12
C LEU A 65 -4.82 -1.79 4.06
N ALA A 66 -4.93 -1.51 5.37
CA ALA A 66 -5.32 -2.50 6.35
C ALA A 66 -6.74 -3.01 6.15
N THR A 67 -7.67 -2.16 5.72
CA THR A 67 -9.07 -2.56 5.49
C THR A 67 -9.22 -3.62 4.39
N PRO A 68 -8.73 -3.43 3.15
CA PRO A 68 -8.84 -4.47 2.12
C PRO A 68 -7.99 -5.71 2.43
N VAL A 69 -6.83 -5.56 3.08
CA VAL A 69 -6.04 -6.72 3.53
C VAL A 69 -6.79 -7.55 4.57
N ALA A 70 -7.48 -6.90 5.53
CA ALA A 70 -8.31 -7.60 6.51
C ALA A 70 -9.48 -8.33 5.85
N GLU A 71 -10.11 -7.71 4.83
CA GLU A 71 -11.21 -8.32 4.11
C GLU A 71 -10.77 -9.57 3.33
N GLN A 72 -9.61 -9.50 2.67
CA GLN A 72 -9.09 -10.58 1.85
C GLN A 72 -8.53 -11.76 2.66
N LEU A 73 -7.98 -11.52 3.85
CA LEU A 73 -7.44 -12.58 4.70
C LEU A 73 -8.51 -13.33 5.52
N GLY A 74 -9.72 -12.78 5.61
CA GLY A 74 -10.87 -13.36 6.32
C GLY A 74 -10.79 -13.26 7.84
#